data_AF-A0AAJ4JY94-F1
#
_entry.id   AF-A0AAJ4JY94-F1
#
_cell.length_a   1.000
_cell.length_b   1.000
_cell.length_c   1.000
_cell.angle_alpha   90.00
_cell.angle_beta   90.00
_cell.angle_gamma   90.00
#
_symmetry.space_group_name_H-M   'P 1'
#
loop_
_entity.id
_entity.type
_entity.pdbx_description
1 polymer ?
#
loop_
_entity_poly.entity_id
_entity_poly.type
_entity_poly.pdbx_seq_one_letter_code
_entity_poly.pdbx_strand_id
1 'polypeptide(L)'
;MFEIPLSDGKVCGTPDLIYYENNKAIVVDFKTWKYFNAEKINKAKIQITAYNYLLEKNNIFTSNIGEIWIINENGVNINRFNITNQLKLEWQEIMHTFLKNNSNKEKRNYEN
;
A
#
# COMPACT_ATOMS: atom_id res chain seq x y z
N MET A 1 -7.15 -11.39 1.25
CA MET A 1 -7.37 -10.47 0.11
C MET A 1 -8.42 -9.46 0.55
N PHE A 2 -8.13 -8.17 0.42
CA PHE A 2 -9.04 -7.07 0.76
C PHE A 2 -9.39 -6.30 -0.50
N GLU A 3 -10.63 -5.81 -0.60
CA GLU A 3 -11.13 -5.09 -1.76
C GLU A 3 -11.89 -3.84 -1.33
N ILE A 4 -11.77 -2.77 -2.12
CA ILE A 4 -12.66 -1.61 -2.05
C ILE A 4 -13.18 -1.31 -3.47
N PRO A 5 -14.52 -1.17 -3.64
CA PRO A 5 -15.07 -0.50 -4.81
C PRO A 5 -14.81 1.01 -4.74
N LEU A 6 -14.19 1.56 -5.79
CA LEU A 6 -14.04 3.00 -6.02
C LEU A 6 -14.99 3.45 -7.14
N SER A 7 -15.21 4.76 -7.28
CA SER A 7 -16.05 5.35 -8.35
C SER A 7 -15.65 4.89 -9.75
N ASP A 8 -14.34 4.68 -9.96
CA ASP A 8 -13.74 4.41 -11.28
C ASP A 8 -13.16 2.99 -11.40
N GLY A 9 -13.51 2.07 -10.51
CA GLY A 9 -13.06 0.67 -10.56
C GLY A 9 -12.98 -0.02 -9.20
N LYS A 10 -12.27 -1.13 -9.11
CA LYS A 10 -11.98 -1.81 -7.84
C LYS A 10 -10.48 -1.83 -7.58
N VAL A 11 -10.09 -1.65 -6.33
CA VAL A 11 -8.70 -1.86 -5.89
C VAL A 11 -8.70 -3.04 -4.94
N CYS A 12 -7.88 -4.03 -5.27
CA CYS A 12 -7.70 -5.23 -4.46
C CYS A 12 -6.22 -5.43 -4.11
N GLY A 13 -5.97 -6.10 -3.00
CA GLY A 13 -4.63 -6.54 -2.66
C GLY A 13 -4.57 -7.36 -1.39
N THR A 14 -3.42 -7.97 -1.17
CA THR A 14 -3.15 -8.80 0.02
C THR A 14 -1.88 -8.28 0.68
N PRO A 15 -1.93 -7.81 1.93
CA PRO A 15 -0.73 -7.46 2.68
C PRO A 15 0.07 -8.72 2.99
N ASP A 16 1.39 -8.58 3.09
CA ASP A 16 2.26 -9.72 3.41
C ASP A 16 2.03 -10.22 4.83
N LEU A 17 1.94 -9.29 5.79
CA LEU A 17 1.62 -9.58 7.18
C LEU A 17 0.80 -8.45 7.80
N ILE A 18 -0.16 -8.86 8.64
CA ILE A 18 -0.86 -8.00 9.57
C ILE A 18 -0.65 -8.58 10.97
N TYR A 19 -0.20 -7.77 11.91
CA TYR A 19 -0.21 -8.12 13.33
C TYR A 19 -0.92 -7.03 14.13
N TYR A 20 -1.28 -7.32 15.37
CA TYR A 20 -1.99 -6.39 16.24
C TYR A 20 -1.10 -5.93 17.39
N GLU A 21 -1.03 -4.61 17.58
CA GLU A 21 -0.42 -3.96 18.73
C GLU A 21 -1.45 -3.00 19.33
N ASN A 22 -1.75 -3.12 20.63
CA ASN A 22 -2.77 -2.31 21.31
C ASN A 22 -4.14 -2.31 20.59
N ASN A 23 -4.60 -3.50 20.18
CA ASN A 23 -5.85 -3.71 19.41
C ASN A 23 -5.93 -2.98 18.06
N LYS A 24 -4.80 -2.50 17.53
CA LYS A 24 -4.72 -1.85 16.23
C LYS A 24 -3.89 -2.70 15.27
N ALA A 25 -4.41 -2.91 14.07
CA ALA A 25 -3.72 -3.62 13.01
C ALA A 25 -2.52 -2.79 12.49
N ILE A 26 -1.33 -3.37 12.50
CA ILE A 26 -0.12 -2.86 11.86
C ILE A 26 0.14 -3.70 10.62
N VAL A 27 0.34 -3.02 9.50
CA VAL A 27 0.68 -3.66 8.22
C VAL A 27 2.19 -3.68 8.07
N VAL A 28 2.70 -4.86 7.71
CA VAL A 28 4.11 -5.10 7.42
C VAL A 28 4.27 -5.48 5.95
N ASP A 29 5.29 -4.92 5.32
CA ASP A 29 5.71 -5.25 3.96
C ASP A 29 7.12 -5.86 4.00
N PHE A 30 7.27 -7.11 3.56
CA PHE A 30 8.56 -7.79 3.56
C PHE A 30 9.31 -7.49 2.26
N LYS A 31 10.59 -7.17 2.39
CA LYS A 31 11.44 -6.87 1.23
C LYS A 31 12.78 -7.57 1.34
N THR A 32 13.19 -8.28 0.30
CA THR A 32 14.54 -8.88 0.17
C THR A 32 15.41 -7.97 -0.67
N TRP A 33 15.98 -6.91 -0.09
CA TRP A 33 16.78 -5.92 -0.81
C TRP A 33 18.25 -6.01 -0.41
N LYS A 34 19.11 -6.30 -1.39
CA LYS A 34 20.57 -6.17 -1.23
C LYS A 34 21.03 -4.71 -1.15
N TYR A 35 20.37 -3.83 -1.92
CA TYR A 35 20.55 -2.38 -1.89
C TYR A 35 19.19 -1.69 -2.03
N PHE A 36 18.92 -0.72 -1.17
CA PHE A 36 17.72 0.10 -1.21
C PHE A 36 18.05 1.58 -1.18
N ASN A 37 17.21 2.36 -1.84
CA ASN A 37 17.30 3.82 -1.90
C ASN A 37 15.99 4.43 -1.39
N ALA A 38 15.95 5.75 -1.28
CA ALA A 38 14.78 6.48 -0.82
C ALA A 38 13.53 6.18 -1.68
N GLU A 39 13.70 6.00 -2.99
CA GLU A 39 12.59 5.71 -3.92
C GLU A 39 11.92 4.36 -3.63
N LYS A 40 12.71 3.29 -3.45
CA LYS A 40 12.18 1.95 -3.11
C LYS A 40 11.45 1.97 -1.77
N ILE A 41 12.04 2.64 -0.78
CA ILE A 41 11.41 2.82 0.54
C ILE A 41 10.09 3.57 0.40
N ASN A 42 10.04 4.64 -0.41
CA ASN A 42 8.80 5.40 -0.59
C ASN A 42 7.69 4.57 -1.23
N LYS A 43 8.02 3.75 -2.25
CA LYS A 43 7.06 2.83 -2.87
C LYS A 43 6.49 1.82 -1.86
N ALA A 44 7.34 1.25 -0.99
CA ALA A 44 6.89 0.36 0.07
C ALA A 44 5.98 1.08 1.08
N LYS A 45 6.31 2.33 1.47
CA LYS A 45 5.44 3.16 2.33
C LYS A 45 4.07 3.40 1.71
N ILE A 46 4.02 3.69 0.41
CA ILE A 46 2.76 3.87 -0.34
C ILE A 46 1.96 2.56 -0.38
N GLN A 47 2.62 1.42 -0.63
CA GLN A 47 1.97 0.10 -0.63
C GLN A 47 1.35 -0.23 0.74
N ILE A 48 2.10 -0.02 1.83
CA ILE A 48 1.60 -0.19 3.20
C ILE A 48 0.43 0.75 3.48
N THR A 49 0.52 2.01 3.04
CA THR A 49 -0.56 3.00 3.21
C THR A 49 -1.84 2.57 2.48
N ALA A 50 -1.70 1.99 1.28
CA ALA A 50 -2.82 1.42 0.53
C ALA A 50 -3.51 0.29 1.31
N TYR A 51 -2.74 -0.65 1.85
CA TYR A 51 -3.29 -1.75 2.66
C TYR A 51 -3.92 -1.26 3.95
N ASN A 52 -3.31 -0.29 4.63
CA ASN A 52 -3.89 0.31 5.83
C ASN A 52 -5.27 0.92 5.50
N TYR A 53 -5.39 1.65 4.39
CA TYR A 53 -6.67 2.19 3.93
C TYR A 53 -7.69 1.08 3.55
N LEU A 54 -7.24 0.01 2.87
CA LEU A 54 -8.06 -1.16 2.55
C LEU A 54 -8.66 -1.82 3.80
N LEU A 55 -7.85 -1.96 4.85
CA LEU A 55 -8.29 -2.48 6.15
C LEU A 55 -9.30 -1.54 6.82
N GLU A 56 -9.03 -0.22 6.87
CA GLU A 56 -9.95 0.77 7.44
C GLU A 56 -11.35 0.69 6.78
N LYS A 57 -11.40 0.56 5.44
CA LYS A 57 -12.66 0.44 4.70
C LYS A 57 -13.37 -0.90 4.87
N ASN A 58 -12.65 -1.93 5.29
CA ASN A 58 -13.21 -3.22 5.65
C ASN A 58 -13.49 -3.32 7.17
N ASN A 59 -13.67 -2.18 7.85
CA ASN A 59 -13.99 -2.06 9.28
C ASN A 59 -12.95 -2.67 10.22
N ILE A 60 -11.68 -2.78 9.78
CA ILE A 60 -10.58 -3.21 10.64
C ILE A 60 -9.93 -1.97 11.25
N PHE A 61 -9.80 -1.96 12.57
CA PHE A 61 -9.18 -0.85 13.28
C PHE A 61 -7.65 -0.87 13.10
N THR A 62 -7.12 0.13 12.40
CA THR A 62 -5.71 0.19 12.04
C THR A 62 -4.89 1.13 12.92
N SER A 63 -3.59 0.86 12.97
CA SER A 63 -2.60 1.78 13.51
C SER A 63 -2.24 2.85 12.49
N ASN A 64 -1.77 4.00 12.96
CA ASN A 64 -1.08 4.99 12.12
C ASN A 64 0.39 4.63 11.89
N ILE A 65 0.81 3.42 12.24
CA ILE A 65 2.17 2.90 12.07
C ILE A 65 2.17 1.86 10.94
N GLY A 66 3.17 1.94 10.08
CA GLY A 66 3.52 0.94 9.09
C GLY A 66 4.96 0.47 9.27
N GLU A 67 5.27 -0.74 8.80
CA GLU A 67 6.62 -1.30 8.90
C GLU A 67 7.09 -1.94 7.60
N ILE A 68 8.34 -1.65 7.24
CA ILE A 68 9.04 -2.34 6.16
C ILE A 68 10.08 -3.23 6.82
N TRP A 69 9.97 -4.55 6.62
CA TRP A 69 10.93 -5.51 7.15
C TRP A 69 11.86 -5.92 6.02
N ILE A 70 13.08 -5.40 6.06
CA ILE A 70 14.10 -5.63 5.04
C ILE A 70 14.96 -6.81 5.48
N ILE A 71 14.82 -7.93 4.78
CA ILE A 71 15.52 -9.19 5.06
C ILE A 71 16.76 -9.26 4.15
N ASN A 72 17.94 -9.37 4.76
CA ASN A 72 19.22 -9.53 4.06
C ASN A 72 20.15 -10.49 4.80
N GLU A 73 21.38 -10.66 4.32
CA GLU A 73 22.37 -11.56 4.91
C GLU A 73 22.71 -11.27 6.38
N ASN A 74 22.46 -10.05 6.86
CA ASN A 74 22.72 -9.63 8.25
C ASN A 74 21.48 -9.78 9.15
N GLY A 75 20.38 -10.35 8.64
CA GLY A 75 19.12 -10.55 9.38
C GLY A 75 18.00 -9.63 8.89
N VAL A 76 17.18 -9.14 9.83
CA VAL A 76 16.00 -8.32 9.55
C VAL A 76 16.20 -6.89 10.05
N ASN A 77 16.15 -5.92 9.14
CA ASN A 77 16.11 -4.49 9.47
C ASN A 77 14.65 -3.99 9.40
N ILE A 78 14.15 -3.49 10.53
CA ILE A 78 12.78 -2.99 10.65
C ILE A 78 12.77 -1.47 10.50
N ASN A 79 12.16 -0.98 9.42
CA ASN A 79 11.90 0.44 9.22
C ASN A 79 10.44 0.75 9.60
N ARG A 80 10.26 1.25 10.83
CA ARG A 80 8.96 1.70 11.36
C ARG A 80 8.73 3.17 11.01
N PHE A 81 7.54 3.51 10.50
CA PHE A 81 7.19 4.88 10.14
C PHE A 81 5.72 5.20 10.41
N ASN A 82 5.41 6.49 10.52
CA ASN A 82 4.04 6.97 10.64
C ASN A 82 3.38 7.10 9.26
N ILE A 83 2.19 6.54 9.12
CA ILE A 83 1.29 6.71 7.98
C ILE A 83 0.65 8.09 8.12
N THR A 84 1.14 9.04 7.32
CA THR A 84 0.69 10.43 7.34
C THR A 84 -0.45 10.67 6.35
N ASN A 85 -1.18 11.78 6.52
CA ASN A 85 -2.16 12.22 5.52
C ASN A 85 -1.51 12.48 4.15
N GLN A 86 -0.25 12.95 4.14
CA GLN A 86 0.51 13.15 2.90
C GLN A 86 0.68 11.84 2.12
N LEU A 87 1.07 10.75 2.79
CA LEU A 87 1.17 9.42 2.15
C LEU A 87 -0.19 8.91 1.64
N LYS A 88 -1.27 9.18 2.39
CA LYS A 88 -2.63 8.82 1.96
C LYS A 88 -3.02 9.58 0.68
N LEU A 89 -2.73 10.87 0.58
CA LEU A 89 -2.99 11.69 -0.61
C LEU A 89 -2.14 11.22 -1.80
N GLU A 90 -0.84 10.98 -1.61
CA GLU A 90 0.05 10.46 -2.66
C GLU A 90 -0.46 9.13 -3.23
N TRP A 91 -0.90 8.21 -2.37
CA TRP A 91 -1.51 6.95 -2.81
C TRP A 91 -2.79 7.19 -3.64
N GLN A 92 -3.67 8.09 -3.19
CA GLN A 92 -4.92 8.41 -3.90
C GLN A 92 -4.65 9.00 -5.28
N GLU A 93 -3.68 9.91 -5.41
CA GLU A 93 -3.28 10.52 -6.68
C GLU A 93 -2.72 9.48 -7.65
N ILE A 94 -1.87 8.56 -7.17
CA ILE A 94 -1.34 7.45 -7.97
C ILE A 94 -2.47 6.56 -8.47
N MET A 95 -3.41 6.19 -7.60
CA MET A 95 -4.54 5.33 -7.97
C MET A 95 -5.48 6.00 -8.95
N HIS A 96 -5.83 7.27 -8.73
CA HIS A 96 -6.66 8.05 -9.64
C HIS A 96 -6.02 8.14 -11.04
N THR A 97 -4.71 8.41 -11.10
CA THR A 97 -3.96 8.45 -12.36
C THR A 97 -3.95 7.09 -13.06
N PHE A 98 -3.74 6.00 -12.30
CA PHE A 98 -3.76 4.63 -12.84
C PHE A 98 -5.13 4.27 -13.44
N LEU A 99 -6.22 4.51 -12.70
CA LEU A 99 -7.58 4.19 -13.15
C LEU A 99 -7.98 5.01 -14.38
N LYS A 100 -7.68 6.32 -14.40
CA LYS A 100 -7.91 7.19 -15.56
C LYS A 100 -7.16 6.72 -16.81
N ASN A 101 -5.93 6.27 -16.64
CA ASN A 101 -5.13 5.78 -17.77
C ASN A 101 -5.63 4.45 -18.31
N ASN A 102 -6.18 3.58 -17.47
CA ASN A 102 -6.75 2.30 -17.90
C ASN A 102 -8.13 2.45 -18.56
N SER A 103 -9.00 3.31 -18.05
CA SER A 103 -10.30 3.59 -18.70
C SER A 103 -10.13 4.17 -20.11
N ASN A 104 -9.12 5.02 -20.32
CA ASN A 104 -8.76 5.55 -21.64
C ASN A 104 -8.10 4.51 -22.57
N LYS A 105 -7.52 3.42 -22.04
CA LYS A 105 -7.03 2.31 -22.87
C LYS A 105 -8.18 1.44 -23.35
N GLU A 106 -9.14 1.12 -22.48
CA GLU A 106 -10.30 0.34 -22.86
C GLU A 106 -11.15 1.04 -23.93
N LYS A 107 -11.43 2.35 -23.79
CA LYS A 107 -12.17 3.11 -24.81
C LYS A 107 -11.55 3.02 -26.21
N ARG A 108 -10.22 3.10 -26.31
CA ARG A 108 -9.51 3.01 -27.59
C ARG A 108 -9.56 1.62 -28.24
N ASN A 109 -9.81 0.57 -27.47
CA ASN A 109 -9.95 -0.79 -28.00
C ASN A 109 -11.37 -1.07 -28.54
N TYR A 110 -12.37 -0.25 -28.20
CA TYR A 110 -13.74 -0.36 -28.73
C TYR A 110 -14.02 0.61 -29.90
N GLU A 111 -13.06 1.47 -30.23
CA GLU A 111 -13.14 2.45 -31.34
C GLU A 111 -12.31 2.03 -32.58
N ASN A 112 -11.71 0.83 -32.56
CA ASN A 112 -11.03 0.18 -33.70
C ASN A 112 -11.78 -1.09 -34.11
#